data_AF-A0A920EV40-F1
#
_entry.id   AF-A0A920EV40-F1
#
_cell.length_a   1.000
_cell.length_b   1.000
_cell.length_c   1.000
_cell.angle_alpha   90.00
_cell.angle_beta   90.00
_cell.angle_gamma   90.00
#
_symmetry.space_group_name_H-M   'P 1'
#
loop_
_entity.id
_entity.type
_entity.pdbx_description
1 polymer ?
#
loop_
_entity_poly.entity_id
_entity_poly.type
_entity_poly.pdbx_seq_one_letter_code
_entity_poly.pdbx_strand_id
1 'polypeptide(L)' 'MHDAVSVVIPGAKNKDHVNLNTSSSNINEISSLMEKISNIYTQYFFDDVHHRW' A
#
# COMPACT_ATOMS: atom_id res chain seq x y z
N MET A 1 -8.82 5.08 4.27
CA MET A 1 -8.20 4.03 5.10
C MET A 1 -9.05 2.76 5.02
N HIS A 2 -8.49 1.56 5.12
CA HIS A 2 -9.29 0.32 5.13
C HIS A 2 -9.65 -0.05 6.56
N ASP A 3 -10.91 0.08 6.96
CA ASP A 3 -11.37 -0.11 8.34
C ASP A 3 -11.08 -1.51 8.90
N ALA A 4 -10.97 -2.51 8.02
CA ALA A 4 -10.63 -3.89 8.40
C ALA A 4 -9.15 -4.08 8.80
N VAL A 5 -8.27 -3.12 8.51
CA VAL A 5 -6.82 -3.23 8.76
C VAL A 5 -6.45 -2.46 10.03
N SER A 6 -6.07 -3.19 11.08
CA SER A 6 -5.64 -2.60 12.37
C SER A 6 -4.12 -2.43 12.48
N VAL A 7 -3.34 -3.27 11.81
CA VAL A 7 -1.87 -3.25 11.83
C VAL A 7 -1.30 -3.81 10.53
N VAL A 8 -0.15 -3.29 10.12
CA VAL A 8 0.64 -3.82 9.00
C VAL A 8 2.02 -4.23 9.51
N ILE A 9 2.51 -5.40 9.11
CA ILE A 9 3.82 -5.93 9.52
C ILE A 9 4.69 -6.08 8.25
N PRO A 10 5.32 -5.00 7.77
CA PRO A 10 6.09 -5.04 6.53
C PRO A 10 7.42 -5.76 6.72
N GLY A 11 7.78 -6.61 5.75
CA GLY A 11 9.09 -7.28 5.74
C GLY A 11 10.25 -6.31 5.56
N ALA A 12 11.40 -6.61 6.17
CA ALA A 12 12.62 -5.83 6.03
C ALA A 12 13.86 -6.76 6.00
N LYS A 13 14.81 -6.46 5.10
CA LYS A 13 16.08 -7.21 4.98
C LYS A 13 17.30 -6.44 5.48
N ASN A 14 17.15 -5.13 5.73
CA ASN A 14 18.22 -4.25 6.18
C ASN A 14 17.63 -3.09 7.01
N LYS A 15 18.51 -2.28 7.60
CA LYS A 15 18.12 -1.16 8.48
C LYS A 15 17.35 -0.06 7.75
N ASP A 16 17.70 0.22 6.49
CA ASP A 16 17.03 1.28 5.73
C ASP A 16 15.56 0.94 5.47
N HIS A 17 15.25 -0.32 5.17
CA HIS A 17 13.87 -0.78 5.05
C HIS A 17 13.10 -0.59 6.36
N VAL A 18 13.70 -0.90 7.51
CA VAL A 18 13.07 -0.70 8.82
C VAL A 18 12.77 0.78 9.04
N ASN A 19 13.71 1.67 8.74
CA ASN A 19 13.55 3.11 8.92
C ASN A 19 12.48 3.68 7.97
N LEU A 20 12.44 3.24 6.71
CA LEU A 20 11.42 3.65 5.75
C LEU A 20 10.03 3.15 6.15
N ASN A 21 9.91 1.87 6.52
CA ASN A 21 8.65 1.27 6.96
C ASN A 21 8.08 2.01 8.18
N THR A 22 8.92 2.29 9.18
CA THR A 22 8.49 2.97 10.41
C THR A 22 8.20 4.45 10.20
N SER A 23 8.96 5.15 9.35
CA SER A 23 8.69 6.56 9.05
C SER A 23 7.40 6.77 8.24
N SER A 24 6.97 5.77 7.46
CA SER A 24 5.76 5.84 6.64
C SER A 24 4.48 6.06 7.46
N SER A 25 4.43 5.59 8.71
CA SER A 25 3.26 5.78 9.58
C SER A 25 3.07 7.22 10.06
N ASN A 26 4.09 8.07 9.90
CA ASN A 26 4.05 9.48 10.31
C ASN A 26 3.61 10.41 9.17
N ILE A 27 3.38 9.88 7.96
CA ILE A 27 2.95 10.65 6.80
C ILE A 27 1.42 10.81 6.84
N ASN A 28 0.92 11.90 6.25
CA ASN A 28 -0.51 12.15 6.12
C ASN A 28 -1.24 10.98 5.43
N GLU A 29 -2.48 10.75 5.86
CA GLU A 29 -3.32 9.74 5.22
C GLU A 29 -3.61 10.08 3.75
N ILE A 30 -3.85 9.03 2.97
CA ILE A 30 -4.10 9.12 1.52
C ILE A 30 -5.55 8.83 1.14
N SER A 31 -6.49 8.93 2.10
CA SER A 31 -7.89 8.55 1.92
C SER A 31 -8.53 9.21 0.68
N SER A 32 -8.18 10.46 0.38
CA SER A 32 -8.64 11.20 -0.81
C SER A 32 -8.06 10.73 -2.15
N LEU A 33 -6.99 9.93 -2.14
CA LEU A 33 -6.32 9.42 -3.34
C LEU A 33 -6.70 7.97 -3.65
N MET A 34 -7.34 7.26 -2.72
CA MET A 34 -7.60 5.82 -2.84
C MET A 34 -8.37 5.43 -4.10
N GLU A 35 -9.38 6.21 -4.47
CA GLU A 35 -10.17 5.97 -5.69
C GLU A 35 -9.29 6.09 -6.96
N LYS A 36 -8.43 7.10 -7.02
CA LYS A 36 -7.52 7.29 -8.16
C LYS A 36 -6.51 6.15 -8.27
N ILE A 37 -5.98 5.68 -7.15
CA ILE A 37 -5.07 4.52 -7.10
C ILE A 37 -5.78 3.26 -7.59
N SER A 38 -7.02 3.02 -7.14
CA SER A 38 -7.84 1.89 -7.57
C SER A 38 -8.13 1.92 -9.07
N ASN A 39 -8.41 3.10 -9.62
CA ASN A 39 -8.66 3.27 -11.05
C ASN A 39 -7.42 2.97 -11.90
N ILE A 40 -6.23 3.42 -11.47
CA ILE A 40 -4.96 3.09 -12.13
C ILE A 40 -4.71 1.58 -12.08
N TYR A 41 -4.89 0.96 -10.91
CA TYR A 41 -4.75 -0.49 -10.77
C TYR A 41 -5.68 -1.25 -11.73
N THR A 42 -6.96 -0.88 -11.73
CA THR A 42 -8.00 -1.52 -12.54
C THR A 42 -7.73 -1.37 -14.03
N GLN A 43 -7.33 -0.17 -14.47
CA GLN A 43 -7.12 0.14 -15.88
C GLN A 43 -5.87 -0.53 -16.46
N TYR A 44 -4.78 -0.61 -15.69
CA TYR A 44 -3.47 -0.96 -16.25
C TYR A 44 -2.90 -2.31 -15.78
N PHE A 45 -3.41 -2.88 -14.69
CA PHE A 45 -2.78 -4.05 -14.06
C PHE A 45 -3.75 -5.19 -13.79
N PHE A 46 -5.05 -4.93 -13.62
CA PHE A 46 -6.02 -5.93 -13.16
C PHE A 46 -6.02 -7.20 -14.02
N ASP A 47 -6.18 -7.06 -15.33
CA ASP A 47 -6.26 -8.21 -16.24
C ASP A 47 -4.96 -9.03 -16.24
N ASP A 48 -3.81 -8.38 -16.06
CA ASP A 48 -2.49 -9.01 -16.14
C ASP A 48 -2.08 -9.73 -14.86
N VAL A 49 -2.47 -9.22 -13.68
CA VAL A 49 -1.93 -9.69 -12.39
C VAL A 49 -2.97 -10.20 -11.41
N HIS A 50 -4.22 -9.73 -11.49
CA HIS A 50 -5.23 -10.00 -10.44
C HIS A 50 -5.55 -11.49 -10.34
N HIS A 51 -5.57 -12.19 -11.47
CA HIS A 51 -5.82 -13.63 -11.55
C HIS A 51 -4.64 -14.51 -11.09
N ARG A 52 -3.47 -13.92 -10.80
CA ARG A 52 -2.25 -14.64 -10.39
C ARG A 52 -2.02 -14.64 -8.88
N TRP A 53 -2.87 -13.92 -8.15
CA TRP A 53 -2.93 -13.89 -6.70
C TRP A 53 -3.95 -14.90 -6.18
#